data_AF-A0A961UY85-F1
#
_entry.id   AF-A0A961UY85-F1
#
_cell.length_a   1.000
_cell.length_b   1.000
_cell.length_c   1.000
_cell.angle_alpha   90.00
_cell.angle_beta   90.00
_cell.angle_gamma   90.00
#
_symmetry.space_group_name_H-M   'P 1'
#
loop_
_entity.id
_entity.type
_entity.pdbx_description
1 polymer ?
#
loop_
_entity_poly.entity_id
_entity_poly.type
_entity_poly.pdbx_seq_one_letter_code
_entity_poly.pdbx_strand_id
1 'polypeptide(L)' 'MSAAPSTTIKITPEIVAEHGLKPEEYDRLLEILGREPRICELGIFSVMWSEH' A
#
# COMPACT_ATOMS: atom_id res chain seq x y z
N MET A 1 -7.58 -27.15 -1.39
CA MET A 1 -7.63 -25.69 -1.66
C MET A 1 -6.33 -25.09 -1.15
N SER A 2 -5.38 -24.87 -2.05
CA SER A 2 -4.92 -23.54 -2.51
C SER A 2 -4.24 -22.72 -1.42
N ALA A 3 -2.94 -22.95 -1.23
CA ALA A 3 -2.06 -21.96 -0.62
C ALA A 3 -1.60 -21.05 -1.77
N ALA A 4 -2.23 -19.89 -1.90
CA ALA A 4 -1.79 -18.88 -2.87
C ALA A 4 -0.35 -18.46 -2.54
N PRO A 5 0.52 -18.27 -3.53
CA PRO A 5 1.87 -17.77 -3.30
C PRO A 5 1.75 -16.37 -2.67
N SER A 6 2.20 -16.24 -1.43
CA SER A 6 2.38 -14.95 -0.79
C SER A 6 3.60 -14.30 -1.44
N THR A 7 3.40 -13.64 -2.57
CA THR A 7 4.42 -12.81 -3.19
C THR A 7 4.68 -11.64 -2.26
N THR A 8 5.68 -11.79 -1.39
CA THR A 8 6.12 -10.75 -0.45
C THR A 8 6.84 -9.65 -1.25
N ILE A 9 6.07 -8.81 -1.94
CA ILE A 9 6.57 -7.56 -2.50
C ILE A 9 6.77 -6.61 -1.32
N LYS A 10 8.01 -6.20 -1.08
CA LYS A 10 8.32 -5.16 -0.11
C LYS A 10 7.81 -3.82 -0.66
N ILE A 11 7.14 -3.04 0.18
CA ILE A 11 6.64 -1.75 -0.25
C ILE A 11 7.78 -0.73 -0.13
N THR A 12 8.26 -0.24 -1.27
CA THR A 12 9.26 0.82 -1.32
C THR A 12 8.60 2.18 -1.57
N PRO A 13 9.24 3.30 -1.18
CA PRO A 13 8.74 4.64 -1.50
C PRO A 13 8.51 4.87 -3.00
N GLU A 14 9.28 4.20 -3.86
CA GLU A 14 9.10 4.21 -5.31
C GLU A 14 7.75 3.62 -5.70
N ILE A 15 7.39 2.43 -5.17
CA ILE A 15 6.09 1.79 -5.42
C ILE A 15 4.93 2.66 -4.93
N VAL A 16 5.09 3.29 -3.77
CA VAL A 16 4.11 4.23 -3.21
C VAL A 16 3.87 5.39 -4.18
N ALA A 17 4.95 6.00 -4.67
CA ALA A 17 4.90 7.09 -5.64
C ALA A 17 4.32 6.65 -7.01
N GLU A 18 4.65 5.44 -7.47
CA GLU A 18 4.06 4.85 -8.69
C GLU A 18 2.54 4.65 -8.58
N HIS A 19 2.02 4.43 -7.36
CA HIS A 19 0.58 4.35 -7.08
C HIS A 19 -0.06 5.73 -6.82
N GLY A 20 0.68 6.84 -7.02
CA GLY A 20 0.16 8.19 -6.85
C GLY A 20 -0.09 8.58 -5.39
N LEU A 21 0.41 7.79 -4.44
CA LEU A 21 0.32 8.10 -3.02
C LEU A 21 1.47 9.01 -2.60
N LYS A 22 1.18 10.02 -1.79
CA LYS A 22 2.19 10.84 -1.14
C LYS A 22 2.85 10.08 0.00
N PRO A 23 4.10 10.42 0.36
CA PRO A 23 4.77 9.85 1.53
C PRO A 23 3.94 10.01 2.81
N GLU A 24 3.28 11.16 2.97
CA GLU A 24 2.44 11.50 4.13
C GLU A 24 1.21 10.58 4.25
N GLU A 25 0.62 10.21 3.10
CA GLU A 25 -0.49 9.27 3.04
C GLU A 25 -0.02 7.86 3.41
N TYR A 26 1.16 7.47 2.94
CA TYR A 26 1.76 6.20 3.31
C TYR A 26 2.12 6.12 4.80
N ASP A 27 2.64 7.18 5.41
CA ASP A 27 2.85 7.23 6.86
C ASP A 27 1.53 7.08 7.61
N ARG A 28 0.48 7.78 7.18
CA ARG A 28 -0.86 7.64 7.76
C ARG A 28 -1.42 6.23 7.60
N LEU A 29 -1.17 5.60 6.45
CA LEU A 29 -1.54 4.20 6.18
C LEU A 29 -0.83 3.25 7.15
N LEU A 30 0.47 3.46 7.41
CA LEU A 30 1.23 2.69 8.38
C LEU A 30 0.69 2.87 9.80
N GLU A 31 0.29 4.09 10.19
CA GLU A 31 -0.34 4.35 11.49
C GLU A 31 -1.70 3.66 11.63
N ILE A 32 -2.53 3.69 10.58
CA ILE A 32 -3.85 3.04 10.57
C ILE A 32 -3.72 1.52 10.64
N LEU A 33 -2.79 0.93 9.89
CA LEU A 33 -2.61 -0.52 9.83
C LEU A 33 -1.78 -1.07 10.98
N GLY A 34 -0.89 -0.27 11.56
CA GLY A 34 0.09 -0.70 12.57
C GLY A 34 1.12 -1.71 12.06
N ARG A 35 1.20 -1.90 10.73
CA ARG A 35 2.12 -2.82 10.04
C ARG A 35 2.37 -2.35 8.61
N GLU A 36 3.37 -2.93 7.97
CA GLU A 36 3.61 -2.73 6.55
C GLU A 36 2.39 -3.23 5.71
N PRO A 37 1.83 -2.39 4.82
CA PRO A 37 0.74 -2.78 3.95
C PRO A 37 1.21 -3.77 2.89
N ARG A 38 0.26 -4.53 2.35
CA ARG A 38 0.48 -5.35 1.15
C ARG A 38 0.18 -4.53 -0.10
N ILE A 39 0.73 -4.96 -1.24
CA ILE A 39 0.52 -4.28 -2.53
C ILE A 39 -0.97 -4.12 -2.89
N CYS A 40 -1.81 -5.10 -2.55
CA CYS A 40 -3.25 -5.02 -2.77
C CYS A 40 -3.92 -3.96 -1.88
N GLU A 41 -3.46 -3.82 -0.64
CA GLU A 41 -3.96 -2.79 0.30
C GLU A 41 -3.56 -1.42 -0.24
N LEU A 42 -2.31 -1.28 -0.70
CA LEU A 42 -1.81 -0.04 -1.30
C LEU A 42 -2.62 0.40 -2.53
N GLY A 43 -2.99 -0.53 -3.42
CA GLY A 43 -3.87 -0.25 -4.55
C GLY A 43 -5.28 0.19 -4.16
N ILE A 44 -5.83 -0.36 -3.08
CA ILE A 44 -7.15 0.06 -2.54
C ILE A 44 -7.06 1.49 -2.00
N PHE A 45 -6.06 1.78 -1.16
CA PHE A 45 -5.88 3.10 -0.56
C PHE A 45 -5.51 4.16 -1.60
N SER A 46 -4.72 3.81 -2.62
CA SER A 46 -4.40 4.67 -3.76
C SER A 46 -5.66 5.20 -4.44
N VAL A 47 -6.65 4.35 -4.73
CA VAL A 47 -7.92 4.79 -5.33
C VAL A 47 -8.78 5.56 -4.33
N MET A 48 -8.86 5.09 -3.09
CA MET A 48 -9.68 5.74 -2.05
C MET A 48 -9.21 7.16 -1.71
N TRP A 49 -7.91 7.43 -1.79
CA TRP A 49 -7.33 8.74 -1.48
C TRP A 49 -6.96 9.55 -2.73
N SER A 50 -6.93 8.95 -3.92
CA SER A 50 -6.79 9.68 -5.21
C SER A 50 -7.92 10.66 -5.50
N GLU A 51 -9.05 10.63 -4.78
CA GLU A 51 -10.12 11.65 -4.88
C GLU A 51 -9.86 12.88 -3.98
N HIS A 52 -8.60 13.27 -3.79
CA HIS A 52 -8.19 14.57 -3.22
C HIS A 52 -7.15 15.26 -4.11
#